data_AF-A0A6I4U511-F1
#
_entry.id   AF-A0A6I4U511-F1
#
_cell.length_a   1.000
_cell.length_b   1.000
_cell.length_c   1.000
_cell.angle_alpha   90.00
_cell.angle_beta   90.00
_cell.angle_gamma   90.00
#
_symmetry.space_group_name_H-M   'P 1'
#
loop_
_entity.id
_entity.type
_entity.pdbx_description
1 polymer ?
#
loop_
_entity_poly.entity_id
_entity_poly.type
_entity_poly.pdbx_seq_one_letter_code
_entity_poly.pdbx_strand_id
1 'polypeptide(L)'
;MADDKKTEDQVEKTEVETTEAAAEPKAEAQEETKTEEKSEDKKVTDLADLKQVAGDAPEADAAAAAEGAASVSETPLREQEVDGQGRAYATGRRKDAVARVWLKPGTGKITINGRDQETYFARPTLRLIISQPFQITDRVGQYDIVATVKGGGLSGQAGAVKHGISQALTKYEPALRSTVKAAGFLTRDSRVVERKKYGRAKARRSFQFSKR
;
A
#
# COMPACT_ATOMS: atom_id res chain seq x y z
N MET A 1 23.64 74.09 1.27
CA MET A 1 24.60 73.22 1.97
C MET A 1 24.24 71.79 1.61
N ALA A 2 24.93 71.21 0.63
CA ALA A 2 26.26 70.60 0.78
C ALA A 2 26.13 69.20 1.40
N ASP A 3 26.04 68.14 0.60
CA ASP A 3 27.15 67.45 -0.11
C ASP A 3 28.05 66.68 0.86
N ASP A 4 27.95 65.33 0.90
CA ASP A 4 28.99 64.47 0.30
C ASP A 4 28.56 62.99 0.18
N LYS A 5 28.64 62.49 -1.05
CA LYS A 5 29.22 61.21 -1.50
C LYS A 5 29.47 60.07 -0.49
N LYS A 6 28.97 58.87 -0.82
CA LYS A 6 29.81 57.89 -1.55
C LYS A 6 28.99 56.86 -2.33
N THR A 7 28.95 57.04 -3.64
CA THR A 7 28.71 55.93 -4.59
C THR A 7 30.04 55.26 -4.86
N GLU A 8 30.09 53.94 -4.86
CA GLU A 8 31.08 53.17 -5.61
C GLU A 8 30.43 51.89 -6.10
N ASP A 9 30.66 51.59 -7.36
CA ASP A 9 30.01 50.59 -8.22
C ASP A 9 31.13 49.76 -8.89
N GLN A 10 30.79 48.66 -9.57
CA GLN A 10 31.70 47.69 -10.24
C GLN A 10 32.45 46.78 -9.24
N VAL A 11 32.85 45.52 -9.50
CA VAL A 11 32.90 44.63 -10.69
C VAL A 11 32.67 43.17 -10.17
N GLU A 12 32.41 42.08 -10.92
CA GLU A 12 32.30 41.79 -12.36
C GLU A 12 31.32 40.60 -12.60
N LYS A 13 31.22 40.11 -13.85
CA LYS A 13 30.50 38.90 -14.28
C LYS A 13 31.25 37.60 -13.98
N THR A 14 30.53 36.47 -13.96
CA THR A 14 30.97 35.23 -14.62
C THR A 14 29.81 34.26 -14.86
N GLU A 15 29.37 34.17 -16.11
CA GLU A 15 28.66 33.00 -16.66
C GLU A 15 29.66 32.23 -17.51
N VAL A 16 29.79 30.89 -17.34
CA VAL A 16 30.32 29.97 -18.38
C VAL A 16 29.67 28.59 -18.21
N GLU A 17 29.03 28.09 -19.26
CA GLU A 17 28.64 26.68 -19.42
C GLU A 17 29.84 25.80 -19.79
N THR A 18 29.87 24.54 -19.32
CA THR A 18 30.36 23.30 -19.98
C THR A 18 30.52 22.20 -18.90
N THR A 19 30.42 20.89 -19.14
CA THR A 19 30.11 20.07 -20.33
C THR A 19 29.39 18.79 -19.87
N GLU A 20 28.39 18.38 -20.66
CA GLU A 20 28.24 17.05 -21.25
C GLU A 20 29.30 15.95 -20.92
N ALA A 21 28.83 14.76 -20.55
CA ALA A 21 29.60 13.51 -20.61
C ALA A 21 28.65 12.30 -20.78
N ALA A 22 28.43 11.89 -22.03
CA ALA A 22 27.80 10.60 -22.36
C ALA A 22 28.86 9.48 -22.36
N ALA A 23 28.52 8.27 -21.90
CA ALA A 23 29.44 7.13 -21.87
C ALA A 23 28.74 5.75 -21.89
N GLU A 24 28.09 5.43 -23.00
CA GLU A 24 28.01 4.08 -23.60
C GLU A 24 28.24 4.28 -25.11
N PRO A 25 28.79 3.32 -25.90
CA PRO A 25 28.80 1.88 -25.65
C PRO A 25 30.17 1.18 -25.87
N LYS A 26 30.20 -0.15 -25.66
CA LYS A 26 31.11 -1.05 -26.41
C LYS A 26 30.35 -2.30 -26.88
N ALA A 27 30.40 -2.53 -28.18
CA ALA A 27 29.96 -3.76 -28.83
C ALA A 27 30.97 -4.13 -29.94
N GLU A 28 31.54 -5.32 -29.85
CA GLU A 28 32.18 -6.13 -30.90
C GLU A 28 32.22 -7.55 -30.30
N ALA A 29 31.48 -8.53 -30.84
CA ALA A 29 31.75 -9.28 -32.08
C ALA A 29 33.04 -10.13 -31.92
N GLN A 30 32.90 -11.40 -31.56
CA GLN A 30 32.79 -12.56 -32.46
C GLN A 30 34.16 -13.14 -32.87
N GLU A 31 34.45 -14.36 -32.43
CA GLU A 31 35.00 -15.40 -33.32
C GLU A 31 34.59 -16.79 -32.82
N GLU A 32 34.14 -17.64 -33.76
CA GLU A 32 33.79 -19.03 -33.52
C GLU A 32 34.98 -19.93 -33.89
N THR A 33 35.24 -21.00 -33.12
CA THR A 33 35.89 -22.18 -33.69
C THR A 33 35.01 -23.40 -33.50
N LYS A 34 34.31 -23.73 -34.58
CA LYS A 34 33.46 -24.92 -34.73
C LYS A 34 34.36 -26.14 -34.99
N THR A 35 34.10 -27.25 -34.29
CA THR A 35 34.56 -28.59 -34.70
C THR A 35 33.34 -29.50 -34.83
N GLU A 36 33.08 -29.91 -36.06
CA GLU A 36 32.13 -30.97 -36.50
C GLU A 36 32.69 -32.37 -36.10
N GLU A 37 32.05 -33.55 -36.18
CA GLU A 37 30.71 -34.07 -36.55
C GLU A 37 30.57 -35.48 -35.86
N LYS A 38 29.52 -36.31 -35.89
CA LYS A 38 28.15 -36.31 -36.47
C LYS A 38 27.27 -37.34 -35.72
N SER A 39 25.97 -37.09 -35.57
CA SER A 39 24.93 -38.11 -35.84
C SER A 39 23.56 -37.47 -36.03
N GLU A 40 22.82 -37.96 -37.04
CA GLU A 40 21.68 -37.25 -37.65
C GLU A 40 20.30 -37.62 -37.08
N ASP A 41 19.33 -36.78 -37.43
CA ASP A 41 17.92 -36.81 -37.04
C ASP A 41 17.18 -38.16 -37.10
N LYS A 42 16.21 -38.27 -36.18
CA LYS A 42 14.85 -38.66 -36.60
C LYS A 42 13.76 -37.97 -35.79
N LYS A 43 12.93 -37.21 -36.51
CA LYS A 43 11.85 -36.36 -36.00
C LYS A 43 10.53 -37.13 -35.97
N VAL A 44 10.00 -37.35 -34.76
CA VAL A 44 8.61 -37.76 -34.46
C VAL A 44 8.23 -37.00 -33.17
N THR A 45 7.29 -36.05 -33.09
CA THR A 45 5.91 -35.96 -33.59
C THR A 45 5.02 -37.12 -33.14
N ASP A 46 4.72 -37.19 -31.84
CA ASP A 46 3.32 -37.21 -31.41
C ASP A 46 3.14 -36.82 -29.93
N LEU A 47 1.95 -36.32 -29.59
CA LEU A 47 1.64 -35.71 -28.27
C LEU A 47 0.91 -36.68 -27.32
N ALA A 48 0.97 -37.99 -27.60
CA ALA A 48 0.13 -39.02 -26.97
C ALA A 48 0.79 -39.75 -25.78
N ASP A 49 2.12 -39.92 -25.78
CA ASP A 49 2.81 -40.87 -24.89
C ASP A 49 3.21 -40.34 -23.50
N LEU A 50 2.82 -39.10 -23.15
CA LEU A 50 2.98 -38.57 -21.79
C LEU A 50 1.84 -38.96 -20.83
N LYS A 51 0.80 -39.64 -21.32
CA LYS A 51 -0.39 -40.01 -20.53
C LYS A 51 -0.33 -41.41 -19.89
N GLN A 52 0.70 -42.21 -20.15
CA GLN A 52 0.82 -43.59 -19.65
C GLN A 52 1.87 -43.81 -18.54
N VAL A 53 2.54 -42.76 -18.06
CA VAL A 53 3.51 -42.84 -16.94
C VAL A 53 2.90 -42.46 -15.58
N ALA A 54 1.66 -41.93 -15.57
CA ALA A 54 0.90 -41.62 -14.35
C ALA A 54 -0.35 -42.50 -14.23
N GLY A 55 -0.14 -43.81 -14.07
CA GLY A 55 -1.17 -44.78 -13.71
C GLY A 55 -1.07 -45.20 -12.25
N ASP A 56 -2.24 -45.40 -11.64
CA ASP A 56 -2.47 -46.01 -10.31
C ASP A 56 -2.31 -45.13 -9.05
N ALA A 57 -3.34 -44.32 -8.78
CA ALA A 57 -3.86 -44.06 -7.43
C ALA A 57 -5.37 -43.71 -7.54
N PRO A 58 -6.26 -44.25 -6.68
CA PRO A 58 -7.70 -44.29 -6.97
C PRO A 58 -8.46 -42.98 -6.70
N GLU A 59 -9.37 -42.63 -7.63
CA GLU A 59 -10.44 -41.66 -7.40
C GLU A 59 -11.51 -42.22 -6.47
N ALA A 60 -11.49 -41.78 -5.21
CA ALA A 60 -12.66 -41.82 -4.32
C ALA A 60 -12.64 -40.57 -3.43
N ASP A 61 -13.81 -39.97 -3.23
CA ASP A 61 -14.07 -38.81 -2.36
C ASP A 61 -13.42 -37.46 -2.74
N ALA A 62 -13.86 -36.88 -3.86
CA ALA A 62 -13.65 -35.47 -4.20
C ALA A 62 -14.90 -34.76 -4.78
N ALA A 63 -16.09 -35.35 -4.64
CA ALA A 63 -17.35 -34.87 -5.23
C ALA A 63 -18.40 -34.40 -4.19
N ALA A 64 -17.98 -34.07 -2.97
CA ALA A 64 -18.85 -33.71 -1.84
C ALA A 64 -18.52 -32.33 -1.21
N ALA A 65 -18.00 -31.38 -2.01
CA ALA A 65 -17.62 -30.03 -1.55
C ALA A 65 -18.12 -28.88 -2.45
N ALA A 66 -19.09 -29.15 -3.34
CA ALA A 66 -19.60 -28.19 -4.33
C ALA A 66 -21.08 -27.80 -4.14
N GLU A 67 -21.75 -28.31 -3.09
CA GLU A 67 -23.15 -28.02 -2.74
C GLU A 67 -23.20 -27.31 -1.37
N GLY A 68 -22.69 -26.07 -1.31
CA GLY A 68 -22.45 -25.40 -0.02
C GLY A 68 -22.18 -23.90 -0.04
N ALA A 69 -22.55 -23.19 -1.11
CA ALA A 69 -22.32 -21.73 -1.24
C ALA A 69 -23.56 -20.92 -1.67
N ALA A 70 -24.72 -21.58 -1.85
CA ALA A 70 -25.96 -20.96 -2.32
C ALA A 70 -26.95 -20.64 -1.19
N SER A 71 -26.48 -20.00 -0.12
CA SER A 71 -27.34 -19.28 0.83
C SER A 71 -26.79 -17.88 1.04
N VAL A 72 -26.90 -17.06 -0.01
CA VAL A 72 -26.63 -15.62 0.08
C VAL A 72 -27.73 -15.03 0.96
N SER A 73 -27.46 -15.01 2.27
CA SER A 73 -28.37 -14.42 3.25
C SER A 73 -28.64 -12.97 2.84
N GLU A 74 -29.90 -12.66 2.54
CA GLU A 74 -30.38 -11.30 2.26
C GLU A 74 -30.25 -10.45 3.53
N THR A 75 -29.01 -10.08 3.84
CA THR A 75 -28.70 -9.08 4.84
C THR A 75 -29.23 -7.77 4.27
N PRO A 76 -30.12 -7.04 4.98
CA PRO A 76 -30.61 -5.76 4.48
C PRO A 76 -29.40 -4.87 4.19
N LEU A 77 -29.29 -4.41 2.94
CA LEU A 77 -28.26 -3.45 2.57
C LEU A 77 -28.46 -2.21 3.45
N ARG A 78 -27.40 -1.82 4.17
CA ARG A 78 -27.44 -0.56 4.94
C ARG A 78 -27.72 0.60 3.99
N GLU A 79 -28.43 1.60 4.46
CA GLU A 79 -28.61 2.85 3.73
C GLU A 79 -27.26 3.57 3.54
N GLN A 80 -27.17 4.35 2.47
CA GLN A 80 -25.99 5.12 2.10
C GLN A 80 -25.90 6.40 2.96
N GLU A 81 -24.89 6.48 3.83
CA GLU A 81 -24.70 7.62 4.75
C GLU A 81 -23.73 8.65 4.13
N VAL A 82 -24.28 9.62 3.40
CA VAL A 82 -23.52 10.65 2.65
C VAL A 82 -24.03 12.05 2.99
N ASP A 83 -23.13 13.04 3.02
CA ASP A 83 -23.48 14.44 3.27
C ASP A 83 -24.14 15.12 2.05
N GLY A 84 -24.75 16.30 2.26
CA GLY A 84 -25.37 17.08 1.18
C GLY A 84 -24.40 17.60 0.10
N GLN A 85 -23.10 17.29 0.20
CA GLN A 85 -22.07 17.59 -0.81
C GLN A 85 -21.52 16.32 -1.48
N GLY A 86 -22.17 15.16 -1.29
CA GLY A 86 -21.79 13.89 -1.91
C GLY A 86 -20.58 13.22 -1.27
N ARG A 87 -20.23 13.55 -0.02
CA ARG A 87 -19.05 13.00 0.68
C ARG A 87 -19.45 12.09 1.83
N ALA A 88 -18.74 10.97 1.99
CA ALA A 88 -18.86 10.12 3.17
C ALA A 88 -17.87 10.54 4.26
N TYR A 89 -18.36 10.68 5.50
CA TYR A 89 -17.54 11.00 6.68
C TYR A 89 -17.28 9.76 7.53
N ALA A 90 -16.01 9.54 7.90
CA ALA A 90 -15.62 8.48 8.82
C ALA A 90 -14.47 8.88 9.74
N THR A 91 -14.31 8.12 10.83
CA THR A 91 -13.18 8.30 11.76
C THR A 91 -12.44 6.99 12.00
N GLY A 92 -11.13 6.97 11.76
CA GLY A 92 -10.26 5.86 12.10
C GLY A 92 -9.38 6.18 13.31
N ARG A 93 -9.05 5.16 14.12
CA ARG A 93 -8.17 5.30 15.29
C ARG A 93 -7.22 4.12 15.41
N ARG A 94 -5.93 4.36 15.66
CA ARG A 94 -4.94 3.30 15.93
C ARG A 94 -3.89 3.81 16.92
N LYS A 95 -3.66 3.06 18.00
CA LYS A 95 -2.92 3.56 19.18
C LYS A 95 -3.51 4.93 19.58
N ASP A 96 -2.66 5.95 19.68
CA ASP A 96 -3.01 7.33 20.04
C ASP A 96 -3.31 8.23 18.82
N ALA A 97 -3.25 7.68 17.60
CA ALA A 97 -3.55 8.43 16.38
C ALA A 97 -5.06 8.38 16.05
N VAL A 98 -5.62 9.55 15.71
CA VAL A 98 -7.01 9.74 15.29
C VAL A 98 -7.02 10.41 13.92
N ALA A 99 -7.69 9.78 12.96
CA ALA A 99 -7.90 10.30 11.60
C ALA A 99 -9.39 10.59 11.39
N ARG A 100 -9.70 11.79 10.92
CA ARG A 100 -11.00 12.18 10.35
C ARG A 100 -10.86 12.16 8.84
N VAL A 101 -11.69 11.40 8.15
CA VAL A 101 -11.59 11.16 6.72
C VAL A 101 -12.88 11.59 6.05
N TRP A 102 -12.74 12.39 4.99
CA TRP A 102 -13.78 12.70 4.03
C TRP A 102 -13.44 12.01 2.71
N LEU A 103 -14.36 11.21 2.20
CA LEU A 103 -14.26 10.51 0.92
C LEU A 103 -15.22 11.16 -0.07
N LYS A 104 -14.74 11.49 -1.27
CA LYS A 104 -15.53 12.07 -2.37
C LYS A 104 -15.23 11.30 -3.67
N PRO A 105 -16.20 11.01 -4.56
CA PRO A 105 -15.88 10.54 -5.91
C PRO A 105 -15.01 11.57 -6.64
N GLY A 106 -13.97 11.11 -7.35
CA GLY A 106 -12.96 11.98 -7.94
C GLY A 106 -11.79 11.27 -8.59
N THR A 107 -10.61 11.90 -8.56
CA THR A 107 -9.41 11.51 -9.34
C THR A 107 -8.40 10.61 -8.62
N GLY A 108 -8.67 10.18 -7.39
CA GLY A 108 -7.73 9.39 -6.58
C GLY A 108 -6.72 10.20 -5.78
N LYS A 109 -6.89 11.52 -5.64
CA LYS A 109 -5.97 12.41 -4.91
C LYS A 109 -6.14 12.25 -3.40
N ILE A 110 -5.05 12.01 -2.69
CA ILE A 110 -5.04 11.77 -1.24
C ILE A 110 -4.31 12.90 -0.52
N THR A 111 -5.08 13.85 0.02
CA THR A 111 -4.56 15.01 0.77
C THR A 111 -4.64 14.76 2.27
N ILE A 112 -3.53 14.96 2.98
CA ILE A 112 -3.37 14.66 4.40
C ILE A 112 -2.85 15.89 5.14
N ASN A 113 -3.65 16.45 6.05
CA ASN A 113 -3.35 17.68 6.78
C ASN A 113 -2.92 18.85 5.86
N GLY A 114 -3.54 18.97 4.67
CA GLY A 114 -3.25 20.02 3.69
C GLY A 114 -1.97 19.82 2.86
N ARG A 115 -1.35 18.63 2.93
CA ARG A 115 -0.19 18.24 2.12
C ARG A 115 -0.52 16.99 1.32
N ASP A 116 0.21 16.73 0.24
CA ASP A 116 0.06 15.48 -0.50
C ASP A 116 0.52 14.27 0.35
N GLN A 117 -0.07 13.10 0.09
CA GLN A 117 0.29 11.85 0.77
C GLN A 117 1.78 11.49 0.64
N GLU A 118 2.43 11.85 -0.47
CA GLU A 118 3.82 11.50 -0.71
C GLU A 118 4.77 12.30 0.16
N THR A 119 4.51 13.61 0.28
CA THR A 119 5.24 14.53 1.15
C THR A 119 4.99 14.23 2.62
N TYR A 120 3.76 13.85 3.00
CA TYR A 120 3.42 13.54 4.40
C TYR A 120 3.98 12.18 4.85
N PHE A 121 3.89 11.16 3.99
CA PHE A 121 4.41 9.83 4.24
C PHE A 121 5.61 9.52 3.33
N ALA A 122 6.78 10.03 3.74
CA ALA A 122 8.06 9.80 3.04
C ALA A 122 8.42 8.32 2.82
N ARG A 123 7.89 7.38 3.62
CA ARG A 123 8.14 5.93 3.46
C ARG A 123 7.06 5.28 2.57
N PRO A 124 7.41 4.64 1.45
CA PRO A 124 6.43 4.03 0.53
C PRO A 124 5.59 2.93 1.19
N THR A 125 6.14 2.19 2.16
CA THR A 125 5.41 1.19 2.95
C THR A 125 4.19 1.78 3.66
N LEU A 126 4.22 3.05 4.07
CA LEU A 126 3.08 3.71 4.72
C LEU A 126 2.03 4.13 3.70
N ARG A 127 2.43 4.52 2.49
CA ARG A 127 1.54 4.82 1.36
C ARG A 127 0.77 3.54 0.93
N LEU A 128 1.48 2.41 0.83
CA LEU A 128 0.88 1.11 0.50
C LEU A 128 -0.18 0.66 1.53
N ILE A 129 0.03 0.93 2.83
CA ILE A 129 -0.97 0.66 3.86
C ILE A 129 -2.27 1.47 3.64
N ILE A 130 -2.17 2.65 3.02
CA ILE A 130 -3.30 3.53 2.73
C ILE A 130 -4.01 3.13 1.42
N SER A 131 -3.29 2.56 0.44
CA SER A 131 -3.88 2.07 -0.82
C SER A 131 -4.59 0.71 -0.68
N GLN A 132 -4.20 -0.13 0.28
CA GLN A 132 -4.82 -1.43 0.56
C GLN A 132 -6.37 -1.50 0.50
N PRO A 133 -7.14 -0.59 1.14
CA PRO A 133 -8.60 -0.62 1.03
C PRO A 133 -9.11 -0.50 -0.41
N PHE A 134 -8.48 0.33 -1.24
CA PHE A 134 -8.87 0.51 -2.64
C PHE A 134 -8.49 -0.68 -3.52
N GLN A 135 -7.39 -1.36 -3.19
CA GLN A 135 -6.93 -2.57 -3.88
C GLN A 135 -7.87 -3.77 -3.64
N ILE A 136 -8.55 -3.83 -2.50
CA ILE A 136 -9.48 -4.93 -2.17
C ILE A 136 -10.90 -4.68 -2.70
N THR A 137 -11.27 -3.41 -2.92
CA THR A 137 -12.57 -3.05 -3.51
C THR A 137 -12.49 -2.74 -5.00
N ASP A 138 -11.32 -2.90 -5.62
CA ASP A 138 -11.01 -2.52 -7.01
C ASP A 138 -11.38 -1.07 -7.36
N ARG A 139 -11.29 -0.16 -6.37
CA ARG A 139 -11.67 1.27 -6.49
C ARG A 139 -10.47 2.22 -6.51
N VAL A 140 -9.34 1.75 -7.02
CA VAL A 140 -8.13 2.55 -7.21
C VAL A 140 -8.44 3.69 -8.18
N GLY A 141 -8.07 4.93 -7.83
CA GLY A 141 -8.24 6.11 -8.67
C GLY A 141 -9.65 6.73 -8.72
N GLN A 142 -10.68 6.11 -8.11
CA GLN A 142 -12.08 6.58 -8.21
C GLN A 142 -12.50 7.60 -7.13
N TYR A 143 -11.70 7.74 -6.06
CA TYR A 143 -12.08 8.51 -4.87
C TYR A 143 -10.97 9.48 -4.45
N ASP A 144 -11.31 10.76 -4.36
CA ASP A 144 -10.47 11.76 -3.69
C ASP A 144 -10.70 11.68 -2.17
N ILE A 145 -9.63 11.87 -1.41
CA ILE A 145 -9.61 11.73 0.05
C ILE A 145 -9.04 12.99 0.68
N VAL A 146 -9.78 13.57 1.64
CA VAL A 146 -9.26 14.62 2.52
C VAL A 146 -9.21 14.08 3.95
N ALA A 147 -8.01 13.79 4.42
CA ALA A 147 -7.75 13.27 5.76
C ALA A 147 -7.15 14.35 6.67
N THR A 148 -7.74 14.55 7.84
CA THR A 148 -7.16 15.32 8.95
C THR A 148 -6.74 14.37 10.06
N VAL A 149 -5.46 14.35 10.44
CA VAL A 149 -4.90 13.37 11.36
C VAL A 149 -4.16 14.05 12.50
N LYS A 150 -4.42 13.62 13.74
CA LYS A 150 -3.79 14.13 14.96
C LYS A 150 -3.37 12.97 15.88
N GLY A 151 -2.32 13.21 16.67
CA GLY A 151 -1.81 12.23 17.65
C GLY A 151 -0.96 11.10 17.06
N GLY A 152 -0.32 10.33 17.94
CA GLY A 152 0.57 9.23 17.60
C GLY A 152 1.79 9.66 16.76
N GLY A 153 2.32 8.71 15.97
CA GLY A 153 3.35 8.95 14.96
C GLY A 153 3.00 8.31 13.63
N LEU A 154 3.77 8.58 12.57
CA LEU A 154 3.44 8.30 11.16
C LEU A 154 2.87 6.88 10.89
N SER A 155 3.44 5.83 11.48
CA SER A 155 2.94 4.46 11.32
C SER A 155 1.56 4.22 11.96
N GLY A 156 1.30 4.83 13.13
CA GLY A 156 -0.02 4.81 13.76
C GLY A 156 -1.04 5.62 12.95
N GLN A 157 -0.61 6.76 12.44
CA GLN A 157 -1.41 7.66 11.60
C GLN A 157 -1.84 7.00 10.28
N ALA A 158 -0.92 6.38 9.54
CA ALA A 158 -1.26 5.63 8.32
C ALA A 158 -2.26 4.51 8.58
N GLY A 159 -2.11 3.77 9.69
CA GLY A 159 -3.08 2.75 10.11
C GLY A 159 -4.44 3.32 10.54
N ALA A 160 -4.48 4.51 11.14
CA ALA A 160 -5.72 5.21 11.44
C ALA A 160 -6.42 5.70 10.16
N VAL A 161 -5.67 6.25 9.20
CA VAL A 161 -6.18 6.68 7.88
C VAL A 161 -6.77 5.50 7.12
N LYS A 162 -6.05 4.37 7.01
CA LYS A 162 -6.56 3.11 6.41
C LYS A 162 -7.93 2.72 6.96
N HIS A 163 -8.06 2.66 8.28
CA HIS A 163 -9.30 2.26 8.94
C HIS A 163 -10.43 3.30 8.80
N GLY A 164 -10.09 4.59 8.67
CA GLY A 164 -11.05 5.65 8.34
C GLY A 164 -11.57 5.53 6.90
N ILE A 165 -10.67 5.33 5.92
CA ILE A 165 -11.03 5.10 4.51
C ILE A 165 -11.94 3.88 4.36
N SER A 166 -11.59 2.77 5.02
CA SER A 166 -12.39 1.53 4.97
C SER A 166 -13.82 1.75 5.47
N GLN A 167 -14.00 2.52 6.54
CA GLN A 167 -15.34 2.89 7.02
C GLN A 167 -16.06 3.86 6.07
N ALA A 168 -15.37 4.85 5.50
CA ALA A 168 -15.95 5.80 4.57
C ALA A 168 -16.46 5.10 3.29
N LEU A 169 -15.68 4.16 2.74
CA LEU A 169 -16.11 3.31 1.61
C LEU A 169 -17.39 2.53 1.95
N THR A 170 -17.49 1.93 3.14
CA THR A 170 -18.72 1.19 3.51
C THR A 170 -19.94 2.05 3.84
N LYS A 171 -19.77 3.36 4.04
CA LYS A 171 -20.85 4.34 4.18
C LYS A 171 -21.31 4.87 2.83
N TYR A 172 -20.35 5.08 1.93
CA TYR A 172 -20.61 5.52 0.55
C TYR A 172 -21.21 4.39 -0.30
N GLU A 173 -20.71 3.16 -0.17
CA GLU A 173 -21.24 1.98 -0.85
C GLU A 173 -21.44 0.82 0.15
N PRO A 174 -22.68 0.57 0.59
CA PRO A 174 -22.97 -0.44 1.60
C PRO A 174 -22.69 -1.88 1.12
N ALA A 175 -22.75 -2.11 -0.20
CA ALA A 175 -22.45 -3.41 -0.83
C ALA A 175 -20.99 -3.85 -0.60
N LEU A 176 -20.03 -2.93 -0.61
CA LEU A 176 -18.60 -3.22 -0.36
C LEU A 176 -18.30 -3.64 1.09
N ARG A 177 -19.28 -3.57 1.99
CA ARG A 177 -19.07 -3.93 3.40
C ARG A 177 -18.73 -5.41 3.59
N SER A 178 -19.22 -6.31 2.73
CA SER A 178 -18.91 -7.74 2.79
C SER A 178 -17.41 -8.00 2.53
N THR A 179 -16.87 -7.48 1.43
CA THR A 179 -15.47 -7.64 1.03
C THR A 179 -14.51 -6.97 2.01
N VAL A 180 -14.79 -5.73 2.43
CA VAL A 180 -13.97 -4.97 3.39
C VAL A 180 -14.02 -5.61 4.80
N LYS A 181 -15.12 -6.29 5.17
CA LYS A 181 -15.21 -7.09 6.40
C LYS A 181 -14.39 -8.38 6.30
N ALA A 182 -14.47 -9.10 5.17
CA ALA A 182 -13.69 -10.32 4.94
C ALA A 182 -12.18 -10.05 4.99
N ALA A 183 -11.72 -8.93 4.43
CA ALA A 183 -10.34 -8.45 4.53
C ALA A 183 -9.93 -7.92 5.93
N GLY A 184 -10.86 -7.86 6.89
CA GLY A 184 -10.59 -7.47 8.28
C GLY A 184 -10.34 -5.96 8.50
N PHE A 185 -10.60 -5.09 7.53
CA PHE A 185 -10.26 -3.65 7.64
C PHE A 185 -11.27 -2.83 8.45
N LEU A 186 -12.47 -3.36 8.67
CA LEU A 186 -13.46 -2.79 9.59
C LEU A 186 -13.13 -3.03 11.07
N THR A 187 -12.20 -3.94 11.39
CA THR A 187 -11.78 -4.19 12.77
C THR A 187 -10.72 -3.18 13.18
N ARG A 188 -10.99 -2.42 14.24
CA ARG A 188 -9.99 -1.52 14.84
C ARG A 188 -8.86 -2.34 15.48
N ASP A 189 -7.61 -2.00 15.17
CA ASP A 189 -6.45 -2.50 15.91
C ASP A 189 -6.51 -2.02 17.38
N SER A 190 -6.82 -2.94 18.28
CA SER A 190 -6.98 -2.71 19.72
C SER A 190 -5.65 -2.56 20.48
N ARG A 191 -4.51 -2.79 19.84
CA ARG A 191 -3.19 -2.75 20.48
C ARG A 191 -2.84 -1.32 20.91
N VAL A 192 -2.68 -1.13 22.22
CA VAL A 192 -2.23 0.12 22.87
C VAL A 192 -0.95 -0.17 23.67
N VAL A 193 -0.13 0.85 23.93
CA VAL A 193 1.09 0.71 24.73
C VAL A 193 0.73 0.38 26.18
N GLU A 194 1.22 -0.74 26.69
CA GLU A 194 1.06 -1.09 28.11
C GLU A 194 1.76 -0.08 29.02
N ARG A 195 1.08 0.35 30.09
CA ARG A 195 1.69 1.21 31.12
C ARG A 195 2.89 0.54 31.81
N LYS A 196 3.84 1.35 32.29
CA LYS A 196 4.88 0.86 33.21
C LYS A 196 4.23 0.32 34.49
N LYS A 197 4.71 -0.83 34.96
CA LYS A 197 4.33 -1.44 36.24
C LYS A 197 5.43 -1.13 37.26
N TYR A 198 5.08 -1.00 38.54
CA TYR A 198 6.06 -0.82 39.61
C TYR A 198 6.97 -2.05 39.73
N GLY A 199 8.18 -1.88 40.27
CA GLY A 199 9.18 -2.95 40.37
C GLY A 199 9.74 -3.44 39.01
N ARG A 200 9.38 -2.82 37.88
CA ARG A 200 9.86 -3.19 36.54
C ARG A 200 10.47 -2.00 35.79
N ALA A 201 11.47 -2.27 34.95
CA ALA A 201 12.15 -1.26 34.15
C ALA A 201 11.26 -0.72 33.02
N LYS A 202 10.47 -1.60 32.38
CA LYS A 202 9.43 -1.27 31.39
C LYS A 202 8.15 -2.05 31.72
N ALA A 203 7.13 -2.02 30.85
CA ALA A 203 5.85 -2.71 31.06
C ALA A 203 5.98 -4.19 31.47
N ARG A 204 6.92 -4.93 30.84
CA ARG A 204 7.22 -6.33 31.16
C ARG A 204 8.66 -6.61 31.63
N ARG A 205 9.66 -5.88 31.14
CA ARG A 205 11.10 -6.06 31.49
C ARG A 205 11.36 -5.86 32.98
N SER A 206 11.71 -6.92 33.69
CA SER A 206 12.23 -6.90 35.06
C SER A 206 13.71 -6.50 35.09
N PHE A 207 14.22 -6.24 36.30
CA PHE A 207 15.66 -6.24 36.57
C PHE A 207 16.18 -7.68 36.64
N GLN A 208 17.51 -7.86 36.66
CA GLN A 208 18.14 -9.17 36.86
C GLN A 208 17.86 -9.65 38.29
N PHE A 209 17.48 -10.92 38.44
CA PHE A 209 17.28 -11.56 39.74
C PHE A 209 18.54 -12.32 40.14
N SER A 210 19.12 -12.00 41.30
CA SER A 210 20.20 -12.77 41.91
C SER A 210 19.61 -13.82 42.86
N LYS A 211 19.64 -15.08 42.43
CA LYS A 211 19.37 -16.20 43.33
C LYS A 211 20.58 -16.38 44.27
N ARG A 212 20.32 -16.48 45.57
CA ARG A 212 21.26 -16.92 46.60
C ARG A 212 20.75 -18.23 47.19
#